data_AF-E8M6V5-F1
#
_entry.id   AF-E8M6V5-F1
#
_cell.length_a   1.000
_cell.length_b   1.000
_cell.length_c   1.000
_cell.angle_alpha   90.00
_cell.angle_beta   90.00
_cell.angle_gamma   90.00
#
_symmetry.space_group_name_H-M   'P 1'
#
loop_
_entity.id
_entity.type
_entity.pdbx_description
1 polymer ?
#
loop_
_entity_poly.entity_id
_entity_poly.type
_entity_poly.pdbx_seq_one_letter_code
_entity_poly.pdbx_strand_id
1 'polypeptide(L)'
;MKLKPTITIALCLISSFSCNANHVASSEAIAAMTLPNDDVLYGAPTQPSWAKGATIAQGRPRGDAAPIWWTDDVLDKSIIDSDPWNGMTIWFTGFEAQSNRINDFRVAMSRPEVWLLHASDEKRSISKAYWERLPDIQFSWSAYFSRDVANYIEDANATYLDNGELKYQISSDHYPTHGGTQKIEIDGENVLGVFVRVRAWLEPTNGISKRDLSDAKYLINIGADYYPNVDSDVAAGDFAGTGYLPGAMGSRFAYVSEEPRWFYAATVSQENAEIVDKSSRFIKNGGRTYLTQEELLRNSPDIDSY
;
A
#
# COMPACT_ATOMS: atom_id res chain seq x y z
N MET A 1 -15.70 -68.64 1.49
CA MET A 1 -16.46 -67.39 1.66
C MET A 1 -15.90 -66.62 2.86
N LYS A 2 -15.14 -65.55 2.64
CA LYS A 2 -14.80 -64.45 3.56
C LYS A 2 -13.94 -63.45 2.78
N LEU A 3 -14.59 -62.47 2.16
CA LEU A 3 -13.93 -61.31 1.55
C LEU A 3 -13.60 -60.32 2.69
N LYS A 4 -12.34 -59.93 2.80
CA LYS A 4 -11.93 -58.78 3.63
C LYS A 4 -12.16 -57.50 2.82
N PRO A 5 -12.71 -56.42 3.40
CA PRO A 5 -12.82 -55.15 2.72
C PRO A 5 -11.45 -54.46 2.75
N THR A 6 -10.93 -54.12 1.58
CA THR A 6 -9.80 -53.20 1.44
C THR A 6 -10.34 -51.79 1.65
N ILE A 7 -9.96 -51.15 2.74
CA ILE A 7 -10.20 -49.73 2.97
C ILE A 7 -9.21 -48.96 2.11
N THR A 8 -9.70 -48.37 1.02
CA THR A 8 -8.95 -47.36 0.27
C THR A 8 -9.00 -46.07 1.07
N ILE A 9 -7.90 -45.73 1.75
CA ILE A 9 -7.70 -44.40 2.32
C ILE A 9 -7.44 -43.46 1.14
N ALA A 10 -8.46 -42.68 0.77
CA ALA A 10 -8.29 -41.52 -0.09
C ALA A 10 -7.55 -40.45 0.72
N LEU A 11 -6.23 -40.38 0.55
CA LEU A 11 -5.39 -39.33 1.11
C LEU A 11 -5.73 -38.03 0.36
N CYS A 12 -6.42 -37.10 1.03
CA CYS A 12 -6.66 -35.75 0.51
C CYS A 12 -5.34 -35.01 0.33
N LEU A 13 -4.88 -34.90 -0.92
CA LEU A 13 -3.86 -33.97 -1.38
C LEU A 13 -4.50 -32.58 -1.51
N ILE A 14 -4.59 -31.80 -0.43
CA ILE A 14 -5.06 -30.40 -0.48
C ILE A 14 -3.99 -29.40 0.00
N SER A 15 -2.81 -29.84 0.48
CA SER A 15 -1.85 -28.94 1.14
C SER A 15 -0.81 -28.24 0.25
N SER A 16 -0.86 -28.38 -1.08
CA SER A 16 0.22 -27.88 -1.97
C SER A 16 -0.12 -26.63 -2.79
N PHE A 17 -1.38 -26.19 -2.81
CA PHE A 17 -1.80 -25.04 -3.63
C PHE A 17 -1.63 -23.71 -2.89
N SER A 18 -2.02 -23.64 -1.61
CA SER A 18 -1.95 -22.39 -0.81
C SER A 18 -0.52 -21.89 -0.57
N CYS A 19 0.46 -22.80 -0.47
CA CYS A 19 1.87 -22.40 -0.36
C CYS A 19 2.34 -21.65 -1.63
N ASN A 20 1.85 -22.04 -2.81
CA ASN A 20 2.28 -21.43 -4.06
C ASN A 20 1.74 -20.01 -4.25
N ALA A 21 0.46 -19.74 -3.92
CA ALA A 21 -0.08 -18.40 -4.13
C ALA A 21 0.47 -17.36 -3.14
N ASN A 22 0.69 -17.75 -1.88
CA ASN A 22 1.32 -16.89 -0.88
C ASN A 22 2.73 -16.47 -1.31
N HIS A 23 3.50 -17.41 -1.87
CA HIS A 23 4.82 -17.13 -2.44
C HIS A 23 4.75 -16.24 -3.70
N VAL A 24 3.76 -16.44 -4.58
CA VAL A 24 3.56 -15.58 -5.77
C VAL A 24 3.25 -14.15 -5.34
N ALA A 25 2.26 -13.96 -4.46
CA ALA A 25 1.88 -12.62 -4.01
C ALA A 25 3.00 -11.92 -3.24
N SER A 26 3.79 -12.65 -2.43
CA SER A 26 4.98 -12.10 -1.78
C SER A 26 6.06 -11.71 -2.79
N SER A 27 6.24 -12.49 -3.86
CA SER A 27 7.19 -12.17 -4.94
C SER A 27 6.75 -10.94 -5.73
N GLU A 28 5.46 -10.82 -6.03
CA GLU A 28 4.87 -9.64 -6.69
C GLU A 28 4.95 -8.40 -5.79
N ALA A 29 4.75 -8.55 -4.48
CA ALA A 29 4.97 -7.45 -3.53
C ALA A 29 6.44 -7.02 -3.48
N ILE A 30 7.39 -7.97 -3.48
CA ILE A 30 8.81 -7.64 -3.59
C ILE A 30 9.09 -6.89 -4.89
N ALA A 31 8.55 -7.32 -6.03
CA ALA A 31 8.69 -6.64 -7.30
C ALA A 31 8.10 -5.22 -7.25
N ALA A 32 6.92 -5.05 -6.64
CA ALA A 32 6.28 -3.75 -6.46
C ALA A 32 7.10 -2.79 -5.56
N MET A 33 7.92 -3.34 -4.67
CA MET A 33 8.79 -2.56 -3.77
C MET A 33 10.23 -2.38 -4.29
N THR A 34 10.67 -3.09 -5.33
CA THR A 34 12.09 -3.08 -5.76
C THR A 34 12.31 -2.67 -7.20
N LEU A 35 11.30 -2.81 -8.07
CA LEU A 35 11.39 -2.34 -9.45
C LEU A 35 11.15 -0.83 -9.55
N PRO A 36 11.70 -0.17 -10.58
CA PRO A 36 11.37 1.23 -10.88
C PRO A 36 9.89 1.38 -11.26
N ASN A 37 9.42 2.63 -11.27
CA ASN A 37 8.14 2.97 -11.88
C ASN A 37 8.09 2.49 -13.33
N ASP A 38 6.92 2.05 -13.80
CA ASP A 38 6.77 1.56 -15.19
C ASP A 38 7.00 2.68 -16.23
N ASP A 39 6.82 3.96 -15.84
CA ASP A 39 7.09 5.13 -16.68
C ASP A 39 7.30 6.40 -15.84
N VAL A 40 7.68 7.49 -16.50
CA VAL A 40 7.78 8.83 -15.91
C VAL A 40 6.39 9.42 -15.72
N LEU A 41 6.10 9.82 -14.48
CA LEU A 41 4.83 10.41 -14.08
C LEU A 41 4.66 11.80 -14.70
N TYR A 42 3.48 12.10 -15.22
CA TYR A 42 3.18 13.36 -15.89
C TYR A 42 3.41 14.56 -14.97
N GLY A 43 4.44 15.36 -15.28
CA GLY A 43 4.78 16.60 -14.58
C GLY A 43 5.09 16.46 -13.08
N ALA A 44 5.34 15.25 -12.59
CA ALA A 44 5.77 15.03 -11.21
C ALA A 44 7.19 15.58 -10.97
N PRO A 45 7.50 16.02 -9.73
CA PRO A 45 8.86 16.43 -9.37
C PRO A 45 9.82 15.23 -9.45
N THR A 46 11.07 15.48 -9.84
CA THR A 46 12.07 14.42 -10.03
C THR A 46 12.93 14.14 -8.80
N GLN A 47 12.80 14.95 -7.74
CA GLN A 47 13.63 14.83 -6.54
C GLN A 47 13.07 13.88 -5.48
N PRO A 48 11.77 13.96 -5.11
CA PRO A 48 11.20 13.11 -4.08
C PRO A 48 11.35 11.63 -4.40
N SER A 49 11.58 10.81 -3.38
CA SER A 49 11.79 9.37 -3.51
C SER A 49 10.55 8.67 -4.08
N TRP A 50 9.34 9.07 -3.67
CA TRP A 50 8.08 8.50 -4.16
C TRP A 50 7.90 8.64 -5.68
N ALA A 51 8.45 9.70 -6.29
CA ALA A 51 8.34 9.92 -7.73
C ALA A 51 9.27 9.01 -8.54
N LYS A 52 10.27 8.38 -7.89
CA LYS A 52 11.27 7.50 -8.51
C LYS A 52 10.91 6.02 -8.39
N GLY A 53 10.15 5.66 -7.36
CA GLY A 53 9.83 4.27 -7.06
C GLY A 53 9.18 4.09 -5.70
N ALA A 54 9.20 2.85 -5.23
CA ALA A 54 8.69 2.51 -3.91
C ALA A 54 9.51 3.16 -2.78
N THR A 55 8.86 3.34 -1.63
CA THR A 55 9.47 3.95 -0.45
C THR A 55 8.97 3.29 0.83
N ILE A 56 9.82 3.23 1.86
CA ILE A 56 9.47 2.91 3.24
C ILE A 56 10.05 4.03 4.09
N ALA A 57 9.20 4.94 4.56
CA ALA A 57 9.66 6.08 5.34
C ALA A 57 9.60 5.78 6.84
N GLN A 58 8.43 5.39 7.36
CA GLN A 58 8.23 5.10 8.78
C GLN A 58 8.31 3.59 9.10
N GLY A 59 7.57 2.76 8.37
CA GLY A 59 7.59 1.28 8.44
C GLY A 59 7.27 0.61 9.80
N ARG A 60 7.12 1.39 10.87
CA ARG A 60 6.68 0.99 12.22
C ARG A 60 5.69 2.05 12.73
N PRO A 61 4.60 1.67 13.40
CA PRO A 61 3.63 2.63 13.90
C PRO A 61 4.11 3.27 15.22
N ARG A 62 5.09 4.16 15.12
CA ARG A 62 5.64 4.94 16.25
C ARG A 62 6.35 6.19 15.73
N GLY A 63 6.34 7.24 16.52
CA GLY A 63 6.85 8.56 16.14
C GLY A 63 8.36 8.59 15.86
N ASP A 64 9.15 7.94 16.70
CA ASP A 64 10.62 7.93 16.59
C ASP A 64 11.14 7.04 15.44
N ALA A 65 10.26 6.26 14.79
CA ALA A 65 10.52 5.56 13.54
C ALA A 65 10.27 6.43 12.30
N ALA A 66 9.62 7.59 12.46
CA ALA A 66 9.46 8.54 11.37
C ALA A 66 10.82 9.17 10.96
N PRO A 67 10.99 9.53 9.68
CA PRO A 67 12.21 10.19 9.20
C PRO A 67 12.49 11.53 9.86
N ILE A 68 13.77 11.89 9.92
CA ILE A 68 14.19 13.12 10.61
C ILE A 68 13.60 14.38 9.97
N TRP A 69 13.52 14.41 8.63
CA TRP A 69 12.93 15.53 7.89
C TRP A 69 11.46 15.77 8.27
N TRP A 70 10.73 14.73 8.68
CA TRP A 70 9.34 14.88 9.14
C TRP A 70 9.31 15.30 10.61
N THR A 71 10.09 14.62 11.46
CA THR A 71 10.10 14.88 12.91
C THR A 71 10.68 16.25 13.29
N ASP A 72 11.56 16.82 12.45
CA ASP A 72 12.12 18.15 12.65
C ASP A 72 11.06 19.23 12.35
N ASP A 73 10.23 19.02 11.33
CA ASP A 73 9.27 20.00 10.84
C ASP A 73 7.91 19.96 11.55
N VAL A 74 7.48 18.80 12.07
CA VAL A 74 6.19 18.71 12.79
C VAL A 74 6.21 19.50 14.09
N LEU A 75 5.18 20.31 14.35
CA LEU A 75 5.19 21.23 15.50
C LEU A 75 4.90 20.52 16.83
N ASP A 76 3.97 19.57 16.84
CA ASP A 76 3.71 18.75 18.03
C ASP A 76 4.83 17.71 18.19
N LYS A 77 5.65 17.89 19.23
CA LYS A 77 6.76 16.97 19.54
C LYS A 77 6.34 15.80 20.45
N SER A 78 5.09 15.74 20.89
CA SER A 78 4.58 14.59 21.66
C SER A 78 4.41 13.35 20.77
N ILE A 79 4.11 13.53 19.49
CA ILE A 79 3.85 12.43 18.56
C ILE A 79 5.12 11.81 17.94
N ILE A 80 6.32 12.29 18.30
CA ILE A 80 7.61 11.84 17.73
C ILE A 80 8.41 10.90 18.65
N ASP A 81 7.80 10.38 19.71
CA ASP A 81 8.44 9.49 20.67
C ASP A 81 8.23 8.00 20.33
N SER A 82 8.51 7.12 21.28
CA SER A 82 8.42 5.67 21.12
C SER A 82 7.02 5.09 21.31
N ASP A 83 6.04 5.91 21.69
CA ASP A 83 4.69 5.44 21.98
C ASP A 83 4.03 4.93 20.68
N PRO A 84 3.23 3.85 20.79
CA PRO A 84 2.61 3.24 19.63
C PRO A 84 1.57 4.17 19.01
N TRP A 85 1.60 4.24 17.69
CA TRP A 85 0.56 4.85 16.88
C TRP A 85 -0.51 3.80 16.58
N ASN A 86 -1.76 4.08 16.94
CA ASN A 86 -2.85 3.09 16.92
C ASN A 86 -3.89 3.36 15.83
N GLY A 87 -3.59 4.25 14.88
CA GLY A 87 -4.37 4.46 13.67
C GLY A 87 -3.58 4.06 12.42
N MET A 88 -4.30 3.62 11.39
CA MET A 88 -3.74 3.40 10.06
C MET A 88 -4.74 3.83 8.98
N THR A 89 -4.25 4.19 7.80
CA THR A 89 -5.08 4.31 6.59
C THR A 89 -4.38 3.65 5.43
N ILE A 90 -5.14 3.17 4.45
CA ILE A 90 -4.61 2.78 3.14
C ILE A 90 -4.88 3.91 2.16
N TRP A 91 -3.92 4.19 1.29
CA TRP A 91 -4.05 5.21 0.27
C TRP A 91 -3.61 4.70 -1.11
N PHE A 92 -4.03 5.41 -2.15
CA PHE A 92 -3.55 5.22 -3.51
C PHE A 92 -3.23 6.58 -4.14
N THR A 93 -2.30 6.58 -5.09
CA THR A 93 -2.08 7.73 -5.99
C THR A 93 -2.05 7.23 -7.42
N GLY A 94 -2.74 7.95 -8.31
CA GLY A 94 -2.77 7.67 -9.73
C GLY A 94 -2.20 8.85 -10.53
N PHE A 95 -1.41 8.53 -11.54
CA PHE A 95 -0.80 9.47 -12.47
C PHE A 95 -0.97 8.98 -13.90
N GLU A 96 -1.15 9.91 -14.82
CA GLU A 96 -0.88 9.64 -16.23
C GLU A 96 0.64 9.53 -16.47
N ALA A 97 1.04 8.70 -17.44
CA ALA A 97 2.39 8.76 -17.99
C ALA A 97 2.56 10.02 -18.85
N GLN A 98 3.78 10.53 -18.99
CA GLN A 98 4.08 11.63 -19.93
C GLN A 98 3.68 11.31 -21.39
N SER A 99 3.75 10.03 -21.75
CA SER A 99 3.40 9.51 -23.06
C SER A 99 1.91 9.31 -23.28
N ASN A 100 1.06 9.50 -22.26
CA ASN A 100 -0.38 9.25 -22.37
C ASN A 100 -1.03 10.18 -23.42
N ARG A 101 -2.00 9.62 -24.15
CA ARG A 101 -2.76 10.33 -25.20
C ARG A 101 -4.26 10.19 -25.05
N ILE A 102 -4.72 9.31 -24.17
CA ILE A 102 -6.13 9.07 -23.89
C ILE A 102 -6.39 9.67 -22.51
N ASN A 103 -7.25 10.68 -22.41
CA ASN A 103 -7.48 11.41 -21.15
C ASN A 103 -8.95 11.38 -20.68
N ASP A 104 -9.73 10.47 -21.23
CA ASP A 104 -11.13 10.29 -20.86
C ASP A 104 -11.39 8.80 -20.60
N PHE A 105 -11.21 8.39 -19.35
CA PHE A 105 -11.55 7.06 -18.88
C PHE A 105 -11.73 7.07 -17.36
N ARG A 106 -12.27 5.98 -16.84
CA ARG A 106 -12.36 5.74 -15.41
C ARG A 106 -11.34 4.70 -14.98
N VAL A 107 -10.91 4.83 -13.74
CA VAL A 107 -10.16 3.79 -13.03
C VAL A 107 -11.11 3.19 -12.02
N ALA A 108 -11.24 1.87 -12.07
CA ALA A 108 -11.97 1.10 -11.07
C ALA A 108 -10.97 0.33 -10.21
N MET A 109 -11.26 0.26 -8.90
CA MET A 109 -10.44 -0.38 -7.90
C MET A 109 -11.31 -1.23 -7.00
N SER A 110 -10.87 -2.44 -6.67
CA SER A 110 -11.49 -3.23 -5.62
C SER A 110 -11.25 -2.61 -4.25
N ARG A 111 -11.98 -3.08 -3.24
CA ARG A 111 -11.59 -2.85 -1.86
C ARG A 111 -10.13 -3.29 -1.61
N PRO A 112 -9.38 -2.57 -0.75
CA PRO A 112 -8.06 -3.01 -0.32
C PRO A 112 -8.16 -4.22 0.61
N GLU A 113 -7.19 -5.12 0.48
CA GLU A 113 -6.97 -6.20 1.42
C GLU A 113 -5.66 -5.94 2.15
N VAL A 114 -5.69 -6.01 3.47
CA VAL A 114 -4.59 -5.58 4.34
C VAL A 114 -4.28 -6.63 5.37
N TRP A 115 -2.99 -6.90 5.57
CA TRP A 115 -2.48 -7.75 6.62
C TRP A 115 -1.42 -6.99 7.43
N LEU A 116 -1.48 -7.14 8.75
CA LEU A 116 -0.46 -6.68 9.67
C LEU A 116 0.32 -7.87 10.20
N LEU A 117 1.64 -7.76 10.24
CA LEU A 117 2.51 -8.77 10.84
C LEU A 117 2.69 -8.44 12.32
N HIS A 118 2.17 -9.26 13.22
CA HIS A 118 2.26 -9.04 14.66
C HIS A 118 3.39 -9.86 15.28
N ALA A 119 4.17 -9.22 16.16
CA ALA A 119 5.08 -9.90 17.05
C ALA A 119 4.32 -10.90 17.94
N SER A 120 4.89 -12.09 18.12
CA SER A 120 4.39 -13.11 19.06
C SER A 120 5.28 -13.28 20.29
N ASP A 121 6.44 -12.63 20.30
CA ASP A 121 7.38 -12.61 21.41
C ASP A 121 8.06 -11.25 21.56
N GLU A 122 8.59 -10.97 22.75
CA GLU A 122 9.33 -9.72 23.04
C GLU A 122 10.58 -9.55 22.15
N LYS A 123 11.11 -10.67 21.62
CA LYS A 123 12.24 -10.67 20.69
C LYS A 123 11.84 -10.23 19.28
N ARG A 124 10.54 -10.08 19.00
CA ARG A 124 9.97 -9.63 17.72
C ARG A 124 10.51 -10.45 16.55
N SER A 125 10.65 -11.76 16.74
CA SER A 125 11.22 -12.67 15.74
C SER A 125 10.27 -12.84 14.56
N ILE A 126 10.68 -12.41 13.36
CA ILE A 126 9.83 -12.49 12.14
C ILE A 126 9.39 -13.93 11.85
N SER A 127 10.24 -14.93 12.08
CA SER A 127 9.92 -16.35 11.86
C SER A 127 8.82 -16.92 12.77
N LYS A 128 8.46 -16.22 13.85
CA LYS A 128 7.40 -16.61 14.78
C LYS A 128 6.23 -15.64 14.79
N ALA A 129 6.37 -14.49 14.14
CA ALA A 129 5.32 -13.51 13.99
C ALA A 129 4.16 -14.09 13.17
N TYR A 130 2.96 -13.53 13.32
CA TYR A 130 1.78 -14.00 12.61
C TYR A 130 1.12 -12.84 11.85
N TRP A 131 0.53 -13.16 10.69
CA TRP A 131 -0.21 -12.18 9.90
C TRP A 131 -1.68 -12.16 10.33
N GLU A 132 -2.18 -10.98 10.67
CA GLU A 132 -3.59 -10.71 10.90
C GLU A 132 -4.16 -9.97 9.69
N ARG A 133 -5.22 -10.53 9.08
CA ARG A 133 -5.98 -9.84 8.03
C ARG A 133 -6.97 -8.89 8.69
N LEU A 134 -6.93 -7.61 8.31
CA LEU A 134 -7.89 -6.62 8.79
C LEU A 134 -9.23 -6.75 8.04
N PRO A 135 -10.38 -6.68 8.76
CA PRO A 135 -11.70 -6.84 8.14
C PRO A 135 -12.17 -5.56 7.42
N ASP A 136 -12.89 -5.74 6.31
CA ASP A 136 -13.78 -4.76 5.67
C ASP A 136 -13.26 -3.32 5.50
N ILE A 137 -12.06 -3.17 4.95
CA ILE A 137 -11.50 -1.85 4.60
C ILE A 137 -12.03 -1.41 3.22
N GLN A 138 -12.47 -0.16 3.10
CA GLN A 138 -12.98 0.41 1.85
C GLN A 138 -12.43 1.82 1.61
N PHE A 139 -12.22 2.18 0.34
CA PHE A 139 -11.92 3.56 -0.02
C PHE A 139 -13.14 4.44 0.27
N SER A 140 -12.89 5.66 0.74
CA SER A 140 -13.94 6.57 1.20
C SER A 140 -13.83 7.98 0.63
N TRP A 141 -12.67 8.32 0.06
CA TRP A 141 -12.43 9.62 -0.56
C TRP A 141 -11.40 9.51 -1.68
N SER A 142 -11.47 10.44 -2.63
CA SER A 142 -10.49 10.63 -3.70
C SER A 142 -10.61 12.04 -4.24
N ALA A 143 -9.48 12.69 -4.49
CA ALA A 143 -9.37 14.05 -4.95
C ALA A 143 -8.23 14.23 -5.95
N TYR A 144 -8.31 15.28 -6.75
CA TYR A 144 -7.21 15.72 -7.59
C TYR A 144 -6.24 16.59 -6.78
N PHE A 145 -4.95 16.40 -7.02
CA PHE A 145 -3.88 17.13 -6.35
C PHE A 145 -2.95 17.81 -7.37
N SER A 146 -2.16 18.77 -6.90
CA SER A 146 -1.00 19.26 -7.65
C SER A 146 -0.04 18.11 -7.97
N ARG A 147 0.82 18.28 -8.98
CA ARG A 147 1.67 17.19 -9.51
C ARG A 147 2.77 16.72 -8.55
N ASP A 148 3.04 17.48 -7.51
CA ASP A 148 3.87 17.10 -6.36
C ASP A 148 3.07 16.43 -5.22
N VAL A 149 1.76 16.23 -5.43
CA VAL A 149 0.80 15.63 -4.49
C VAL A 149 0.70 16.41 -3.18
N ALA A 150 1.08 17.69 -3.17
CA ALA A 150 1.11 18.51 -1.96
C ALA A 150 -0.18 19.32 -1.74
N ASN A 151 -0.84 19.77 -2.81
CA ASN A 151 -1.98 20.68 -2.71
C ASN A 151 -3.24 20.03 -3.27
N TYR A 152 -4.28 19.97 -2.44
CA TYR A 152 -5.63 19.63 -2.86
C TYR A 152 -6.13 20.63 -3.92
N ILE A 153 -6.80 20.13 -4.96
CA ILE A 153 -7.43 20.94 -6.01
C ILE A 153 -8.95 20.89 -5.86
N GLU A 154 -9.53 19.71 -6.02
CA GLU A 154 -10.96 19.43 -5.89
C GLU A 154 -11.20 17.92 -5.75
N ASP A 155 -12.41 17.54 -5.32
CA ASP A 155 -12.80 16.14 -5.24
C ASP A 155 -12.86 15.50 -6.64
N ALA A 156 -12.37 14.27 -6.74
CA ALA A 156 -12.46 13.54 -7.99
C ALA A 156 -13.92 13.11 -8.22
N ASN A 157 -14.35 13.06 -9.47
CA ASN A 157 -15.65 12.49 -9.80
C ASN A 157 -15.62 10.98 -9.58
N ALA A 158 -15.99 10.58 -8.36
CA ALA A 158 -15.88 9.23 -7.86
C ALA A 158 -17.22 8.64 -7.43
N THR A 159 -17.33 7.32 -7.54
CA THR A 159 -18.45 6.52 -7.06
C THR A 159 -17.91 5.40 -6.19
N TYR A 160 -18.43 5.30 -4.97
CA TYR A 160 -18.14 4.25 -4.00
C TYR A 160 -19.33 3.30 -3.98
N LEU A 161 -19.10 2.04 -4.34
CA LEU A 161 -20.15 1.03 -4.46
C LEU A 161 -20.24 0.20 -3.17
N ASP A 162 -21.42 -0.35 -2.86
CA ASP A 162 -21.66 -1.16 -1.66
C ASP A 162 -20.77 -2.41 -1.56
N ASN A 163 -20.27 -2.90 -2.69
CA ASN A 163 -19.30 -4.00 -2.75
C ASN A 163 -17.87 -3.56 -2.37
N GLY A 164 -17.65 -2.28 -2.03
CA GLY A 164 -16.37 -1.68 -1.68
C GLY A 164 -15.52 -1.29 -2.89
N GLU A 165 -16.05 -1.35 -4.10
CA GLU A 165 -15.36 -0.85 -5.30
C GLU A 165 -15.41 0.67 -5.37
N LEU A 166 -14.27 1.26 -5.71
CA LEU A 166 -14.12 2.67 -6.06
C LEU A 166 -14.03 2.79 -7.57
N LYS A 167 -14.76 3.72 -8.15
CA LYS A 167 -14.59 4.15 -9.55
C LYS A 167 -14.39 5.64 -9.60
N TYR A 168 -13.32 6.13 -10.23
CA TYR A 168 -13.10 7.56 -10.39
C TYR A 168 -12.72 7.93 -11.82
N GLN A 169 -13.15 9.11 -12.26
CA GLN A 169 -12.75 9.72 -13.51
C GLN A 169 -11.33 10.30 -13.38
N ILE A 170 -10.47 10.13 -14.36
CA ILE A 170 -9.19 10.85 -14.40
C ILE A 170 -9.40 12.33 -14.75
N SER A 171 -8.55 13.21 -14.23
CA SER A 171 -8.62 14.64 -14.49
C SER A 171 -8.34 14.97 -15.96
N SER A 172 -9.18 15.79 -16.60
CA SER A 172 -8.91 16.31 -17.95
C SER A 172 -7.66 17.20 -18.03
N ASP A 173 -7.26 17.80 -16.91
CA ASP A 173 -6.08 18.68 -16.78
C ASP A 173 -4.79 17.93 -16.38
N HIS A 174 -4.81 16.60 -16.42
CA HIS A 174 -3.68 15.75 -16.05
C HIS A 174 -3.20 15.91 -14.60
N TYR A 175 -4.11 16.27 -13.68
CA TYR A 175 -3.82 16.24 -12.25
C TYR A 175 -3.78 14.79 -11.74
N PRO A 176 -2.80 14.43 -10.89
CA PRO A 176 -2.85 13.16 -10.20
C PRO A 176 -4.10 13.03 -9.33
N THR A 177 -4.60 11.80 -9.20
CA THR A 177 -5.66 11.48 -8.25
C THR A 177 -5.02 10.86 -7.01
N HIS A 178 -5.36 11.34 -5.82
CA HIS A 178 -4.98 10.73 -4.55
C HIS A 178 -6.25 10.39 -3.78
N GLY A 179 -6.26 9.28 -3.06
CA GLY A 179 -7.42 8.84 -2.31
C GLY A 179 -7.06 7.84 -1.23
N GLY A 180 -8.03 7.55 -0.37
CA GLY A 180 -7.76 6.72 0.79
C GLY A 180 -9.00 6.16 1.46
N THR A 181 -8.74 5.31 2.43
CA THR A 181 -9.75 4.69 3.28
C THR A 181 -10.11 5.61 4.44
N GLN A 182 -11.13 5.24 5.20
CA GLN A 182 -11.24 5.76 6.57
C GLN A 182 -10.06 5.23 7.40
N LYS A 183 -9.74 5.96 8.47
CA LYS A 183 -8.76 5.51 9.46
C LYS A 183 -9.31 4.28 10.19
N ILE A 184 -8.43 3.30 10.41
CA ILE A 184 -8.71 2.05 11.10
C ILE A 184 -7.85 1.95 12.35
N GLU A 185 -8.46 1.43 13.42
CA GLU A 185 -7.78 1.19 14.69
C GLU A 185 -6.91 -0.06 14.59
N ILE A 186 -5.69 0.03 15.12
CA ILE A 186 -4.71 -1.07 15.15
C ILE A 186 -4.04 -1.12 16.53
N ASP A 187 -3.55 -2.29 16.95
CA ASP A 187 -2.57 -2.39 18.05
C ASP A 187 -1.17 -2.14 17.49
N GLY A 188 -0.73 -0.88 17.50
CA GLY A 188 0.55 -0.48 16.94
C GLY A 188 1.76 -1.05 17.69
N GLU A 189 1.62 -1.43 18.97
CA GLU A 189 2.75 -1.87 19.79
C GLU A 189 3.46 -3.08 19.17
N ASN A 190 2.67 -4.01 18.61
CA ASN A 190 3.15 -5.30 18.14
C ASN A 190 3.36 -5.38 16.62
N VAL A 191 3.07 -4.32 15.86
CA VAL A 191 3.21 -4.36 14.39
C VAL A 191 4.67 -4.36 13.95
N LEU A 192 5.02 -5.37 13.15
CA LEU A 192 6.31 -5.61 12.53
C LEU A 192 6.31 -5.43 11.01
N GLY A 193 5.16 -5.17 10.41
CA GLY A 193 5.06 -4.86 9.00
C GLY A 193 3.61 -4.84 8.53
N VAL A 194 3.42 -4.32 7.32
CA VAL A 194 2.13 -4.28 6.64
C VAL A 194 2.28 -4.84 5.23
N PHE A 195 1.26 -5.53 4.77
CA PHE A 195 1.08 -6.00 3.40
C PHE A 195 -0.29 -5.55 2.91
N VAL A 196 -0.34 -4.95 1.73
CA VAL A 196 -1.56 -4.45 1.10
C VAL A 196 -1.64 -4.99 -0.32
N ARG A 197 -2.84 -5.40 -0.75
CA ARG A 197 -3.14 -5.57 -2.17
C ARG A 197 -4.47 -4.96 -2.57
N VAL A 198 -4.54 -4.48 -3.80
CA VAL A 198 -5.74 -3.92 -4.44
C VAL A 198 -5.80 -4.39 -5.88
N ARG A 199 -6.98 -4.74 -6.42
CA ARG A 199 -7.14 -4.88 -7.87
C ARG A 199 -7.51 -3.54 -8.47
N ALA A 200 -6.94 -3.21 -9.63
CA ALA A 200 -7.38 -2.06 -10.41
C ALA A 200 -7.45 -2.38 -11.90
N TRP A 201 -8.37 -1.70 -12.60
CA TRP A 201 -8.57 -1.79 -14.04
C TRP A 201 -9.09 -0.48 -14.62
N LEU A 202 -8.95 -0.32 -15.93
CA LEU A 202 -9.50 0.78 -16.69
C LEU A 202 -10.92 0.45 -17.15
N GLU A 203 -11.83 1.42 -17.02
CA GLU A 203 -13.20 1.34 -17.55
C GLU A 203 -13.45 2.48 -18.55
N PRO A 204 -14.12 2.19 -19.68
CA PRO A 204 -14.44 3.21 -20.65
C PRO A 204 -15.51 4.16 -20.10
N THR A 205 -15.41 5.42 -20.49
CA THR A 205 -16.45 6.42 -20.30
C THR A 205 -17.38 6.46 -21.51
N ASN A 206 -18.50 7.18 -21.38
CA ASN A 206 -19.46 7.34 -22.48
C ASN A 206 -18.81 8.06 -23.67
N GLY A 207 -18.48 7.32 -24.73
CA GLY A 207 -17.93 7.89 -25.97
C GLY A 207 -16.61 7.27 -26.44
N ILE A 208 -15.93 6.50 -25.58
CA ILE A 208 -14.68 5.82 -25.89
C ILE A 208 -14.92 4.31 -25.97
N SER A 209 -14.45 3.68 -27.03
CA SER A 209 -14.59 2.22 -27.17
C SER A 209 -13.58 1.52 -26.27
N LYS A 210 -13.88 0.30 -25.81
CA LYS A 210 -12.92 -0.52 -25.06
C LYS A 210 -11.58 -0.68 -25.81
N ARG A 211 -11.61 -0.68 -27.15
CA ARG A 211 -10.40 -0.75 -28.00
C ARG A 211 -9.50 0.47 -27.87
N ASP A 212 -10.04 1.65 -27.60
CA ASP A 212 -9.24 2.88 -27.51
C ASP A 212 -8.54 3.00 -26.14
N LEU A 213 -8.96 2.21 -25.14
CA LEU A 213 -8.33 2.16 -23.82
C LEU A 213 -7.01 1.39 -23.79
N SER A 214 -6.72 0.54 -24.78
CA SER A 214 -5.49 -0.24 -24.77
C SER A 214 -4.23 0.63 -24.87
N ASP A 215 -4.40 1.86 -25.37
CA ASP A 215 -3.35 2.87 -25.48
C ASP A 215 -3.30 3.84 -24.28
N ALA A 216 -4.23 3.73 -23.33
CA ALA A 216 -4.21 4.54 -22.11
C ALA A 216 -3.00 4.18 -21.25
N LYS A 217 -2.28 5.20 -20.80
CA LYS A 217 -1.06 5.08 -19.98
C LYS A 217 -1.30 5.73 -18.63
N TYR A 218 -1.91 4.96 -17.74
CA TYR A 218 -2.19 5.36 -16.36
C TYR A 218 -1.49 4.44 -15.38
N LEU A 219 -0.82 5.02 -14.40
CA LEU A 219 -0.08 4.30 -13.37
C LEU A 219 -0.72 4.56 -12.01
N ILE A 220 -0.77 3.53 -11.17
CA ILE A 220 -1.13 3.69 -9.77
C ILE A 220 -0.02 3.18 -8.87
N ASN A 221 0.08 3.81 -7.71
CA ASN A 221 0.77 3.29 -6.55
C ASN A 221 -0.20 3.18 -5.38
N ILE A 222 0.07 2.27 -4.46
CA ILE A 222 -0.71 2.08 -3.24
C ILE A 222 0.23 2.08 -2.03
N GLY A 223 -0.28 2.46 -0.88
CA GLY A 223 0.50 2.57 0.34
C GLY A 223 -0.36 2.64 1.58
N ALA A 224 0.29 2.92 2.71
CA ALA A 224 -0.39 3.16 3.98
C ALA A 224 0.33 4.24 4.78
N ASP A 225 -0.41 4.86 5.68
CA ASP A 225 0.12 5.75 6.71
C ASP A 225 -0.31 5.26 8.08
N TYR A 226 0.57 5.40 9.06
CA TYR A 226 0.18 5.29 10.47
C TYR A 226 -0.22 6.66 11.00
N TYR A 227 -1.11 6.66 11.99
CA TYR A 227 -1.59 7.83 12.74
C TYR A 227 -1.47 7.54 14.23
N PRO A 228 -1.18 8.55 15.08
CA PRO A 228 -1.18 8.36 16.54
C PRO A 228 -2.44 7.67 17.05
N ASN A 229 -3.61 8.04 16.51
CA ASN A 229 -4.88 7.35 16.70
C ASN A 229 -5.85 7.64 15.53
N VAL A 230 -7.04 7.04 15.55
CA VAL A 230 -8.05 7.21 14.49
C VAL A 230 -8.71 8.59 14.45
N ASP A 231 -8.58 9.40 15.51
CA ASP A 231 -9.14 10.74 15.58
C ASP A 231 -8.16 11.81 15.07
N SER A 232 -6.87 11.48 14.96
CA SER A 232 -5.84 12.38 14.43
C SER A 232 -6.10 12.74 12.97
N ASP A 233 -6.05 14.01 12.61
CA ASP A 233 -6.39 14.49 11.28
C ASP A 233 -5.46 15.60 10.75
N VAL A 234 -5.02 15.41 9.50
CA VAL A 234 -4.23 16.38 8.76
C VAL A 234 -5.03 17.66 8.55
N ALA A 235 -6.31 17.55 8.19
CA ALA A 235 -7.16 18.72 7.92
C ALA A 235 -7.47 19.51 9.20
N ALA A 236 -7.48 18.85 10.37
CA ALA A 236 -7.62 19.50 11.67
C ALA A 236 -6.32 20.19 12.15
N GLY A 237 -5.19 19.92 11.49
CA GLY A 237 -3.89 20.53 11.82
C GLY A 237 -3.09 19.78 12.88
N ASP A 238 -3.44 18.53 13.19
CA ASP A 238 -2.72 17.71 14.19
C ASP A 238 -1.25 17.45 13.79
N PHE A 239 -0.95 17.57 12.50
CA PHE A 239 0.39 17.47 11.92
C PHE A 239 0.90 18.82 11.40
N ALA A 240 0.52 19.92 12.06
CA ALA A 240 0.98 21.26 11.69
C ALA A 240 2.51 21.32 11.58
N GLY A 241 3.01 22.10 10.63
CA GLY A 241 4.44 22.16 10.27
C GLY A 241 4.77 21.33 9.04
N THR A 242 4.31 20.08 8.98
CA THR A 242 4.43 19.23 7.79
C THR A 242 3.17 19.27 6.94
N GLY A 243 2.00 19.10 7.55
CA GLY A 243 0.72 19.04 6.84
C GLY A 243 0.47 17.70 6.12
N TYR A 244 1.20 16.65 6.47
CA TYR A 244 1.06 15.29 5.93
C TYR A 244 1.75 14.26 6.84
N LEU A 245 1.52 12.97 6.59
CA LEU A 245 2.15 11.84 7.31
C LEU A 245 3.40 11.37 6.55
N PRO A 246 4.41 10.81 7.23
CA PRO A 246 5.66 10.44 6.58
C PRO A 246 5.52 9.27 5.58
N GLY A 247 4.46 8.47 5.67
CA GLY A 247 4.30 7.23 4.89
C GLY A 247 4.82 6.02 5.65
N ALA A 248 3.96 5.02 5.92
CA ALA A 248 4.44 3.71 6.38
C ALA A 248 5.26 3.05 5.26
N MET A 249 4.66 3.00 4.07
CA MET A 249 5.26 2.56 2.81
C MET A 249 4.41 3.03 1.62
N GLY A 250 5.02 3.05 0.44
CA GLY A 250 4.33 3.19 -0.84
C GLY A 250 4.99 2.31 -1.89
N SER A 251 4.21 1.66 -2.74
CA SER A 251 4.72 0.89 -3.88
C SER A 251 5.28 1.80 -4.97
N ARG A 252 5.96 1.20 -5.95
CA ARG A 252 6.19 1.84 -7.25
C ARG A 252 4.86 2.14 -7.95
N PHE A 253 4.91 3.07 -8.90
CA PHE A 253 3.83 3.32 -9.86
C PHE A 253 3.88 2.28 -10.97
N ALA A 254 2.81 1.51 -11.12
CA ALA A 254 2.68 0.47 -12.13
C ALA A 254 1.46 0.70 -13.02
N TYR A 255 1.53 0.26 -14.28
CA TYR A 255 0.47 0.45 -15.26
C TYR A 255 -0.82 -0.28 -14.89
N VAL A 256 -1.94 0.44 -14.98
CA VAL A 256 -3.29 -0.13 -14.98
C VAL A 256 -3.65 -0.54 -16.40
N SER A 257 -4.33 -1.67 -16.54
CA SER A 257 -4.83 -2.20 -17.81
C SER A 257 -6.35 -2.34 -17.78
N GLU A 258 -6.96 -2.67 -18.92
CA GLU A 258 -8.39 -2.99 -18.98
C GLU A 258 -8.77 -4.24 -18.18
N GLU A 259 -7.85 -5.20 -18.06
CA GLU A 259 -8.06 -6.41 -17.27
C GLU A 259 -7.68 -6.18 -15.80
N PRO A 260 -8.52 -6.59 -14.83
CA PRO A 260 -8.20 -6.49 -13.41
C PRO A 260 -6.90 -7.19 -13.06
N ARG A 261 -5.96 -6.43 -12.47
CA ARG A 261 -4.69 -6.94 -11.96
C ARG A 261 -4.45 -6.49 -10.54
N TRP A 262 -3.72 -7.31 -9.78
CA TRP A 262 -3.30 -6.95 -8.42
C TRP A 262 -2.14 -5.95 -8.44
N PHE A 263 -2.24 -4.99 -7.53
CA PHE A 263 -1.20 -4.08 -7.11
C PHE A 263 -0.88 -4.38 -5.66
N TYR A 264 0.39 -4.30 -5.30
CA TYR A 264 0.90 -4.72 -4.00
C TYR A 264 1.75 -3.61 -3.39
N ALA A 265 1.70 -3.48 -2.07
CA ALA A 265 2.66 -2.72 -1.28
C ALA A 265 2.95 -3.49 0.01
N ALA A 266 4.20 -3.48 0.45
CA ALA A 266 4.56 -4.06 1.73
C ALA A 266 5.76 -3.34 2.33
N THR A 267 5.91 -3.40 3.65
CA THR A 267 7.13 -2.92 4.34
C THR A 267 8.28 -3.92 4.14
N VAL A 268 8.64 -4.21 2.89
CA VAL A 268 9.71 -5.12 2.50
C VAL A 268 10.72 -4.39 1.63
N SER A 269 12.00 -4.68 1.84
CA SER A 269 13.08 -4.08 1.05
C SER A 269 14.11 -5.11 0.61
N GLN A 270 14.78 -4.80 -0.50
CA GLN A 270 16.02 -5.45 -0.94
C GLN A 270 17.17 -5.26 0.05
N GLU A 271 18.21 -6.09 -0.07
CA GLU A 271 19.32 -6.19 0.90
C GLU A 271 20.04 -4.86 1.17
N ASN A 272 20.24 -4.02 0.14
CA ASN A 272 20.90 -2.72 0.30
C ASN A 272 20.01 -1.65 0.97
N ALA A 273 18.72 -1.95 1.16
CA ALA A 273 17.73 -1.07 1.75
C ALA A 273 17.67 0.34 1.14
N GLU A 274 17.80 0.46 -0.18
CA GLU A 274 17.81 1.76 -0.88
C GLU A 274 16.48 2.52 -0.79
N ILE A 275 15.35 1.80 -0.74
CA ILE A 275 14.02 2.41 -0.65
C ILE A 275 13.62 2.80 0.79
N VAL A 276 14.47 2.50 1.77
CA VAL A 276 14.21 2.75 3.19
C VAL A 276 14.81 4.08 3.59
N ASP A 277 14.02 4.95 4.22
CA ASP A 277 14.56 6.13 4.89
C ASP A 277 15.29 5.70 6.18
N LYS A 278 16.61 5.92 6.21
CA LYS A 278 17.49 5.49 7.32
C LYS A 278 17.73 6.59 8.36
N SER A 279 17.04 7.73 8.26
CA SER A 279 17.33 8.92 9.05
C SER A 279 16.67 8.93 10.44
N SER A 280 15.67 8.08 10.67
CA SER A 280 14.89 8.03 11.91
C SER A 280 15.74 7.71 13.15
N ARG A 281 15.29 8.18 14.32
CA ARG A 281 15.97 7.92 15.60
C ARG A 281 15.97 6.43 15.92
N PHE A 282 14.87 5.74 15.62
CA PHE A 282 14.73 4.31 15.81
C PHE A 282 15.81 3.51 15.06
N ILE A 283 16.05 3.81 13.77
CA ILE A 283 17.09 3.12 12.99
C ILE A 283 18.49 3.47 13.51
N LYS A 284 18.74 4.74 13.84
CA LYS A 284 20.03 5.17 14.42
C LYS A 284 20.37 4.46 15.73
N ASN A 285 19.35 4.01 16.48
CA ASN A 285 19.50 3.23 17.71
C ASN A 285 19.51 1.71 17.48
N GLY A 286 19.64 1.25 16.23
CA GLY A 286 19.74 -0.16 15.87
C GLY A 286 18.40 -0.84 15.57
N GLY A 287 17.30 -0.09 15.53
CA GLY A 287 15.99 -0.58 15.09
C GLY A 287 15.92 -0.81 13.57
N ARG A 288 14.88 -1.52 13.12
CA ARG A 288 14.60 -1.76 11.70
C ARG A 288 13.13 -1.55 11.38
N THR A 289 12.86 -0.77 10.33
CA THR A 289 11.50 -0.37 9.89
C THR A 289 10.98 -1.19 8.70
N TYR A 290 11.69 -2.24 8.29
CA TYR A 290 11.35 -3.05 7.12
C TYR A 290 11.63 -4.54 7.38
N LEU A 291 11.02 -5.38 6.56
CA LEU A 291 11.30 -6.80 6.40
C LEU A 291 12.30 -7.01 5.26
N THR A 292 13.20 -7.97 5.40
CA THR A 292 13.98 -8.43 4.24
C THR A 292 13.11 -9.27 3.30
N GLN A 293 13.52 -9.39 2.04
CA GLN A 293 12.86 -10.29 1.09
C GLN A 293 12.78 -11.73 1.62
N GLU A 294 13.87 -12.21 2.21
CA GLU A 294 13.95 -13.56 2.78
C GLU A 294 12.98 -13.74 3.96
N GLU A 295 12.85 -12.71 4.81
CA GLU A 295 11.91 -12.72 5.93
C GLU A 295 10.45 -12.79 5.45
N LEU A 296 10.07 -11.99 4.45
CA LEU A 296 8.72 -12.03 3.87
C LEU A 296 8.44 -13.37 3.18
N LEU A 297 9.40 -13.92 2.43
CA LEU A 297 9.24 -15.22 1.77
C LEU A 297 9.15 -16.38 2.78
N ARG A 298 9.87 -16.32 3.90
CA ARG A 298 9.79 -17.35 4.95
C ARG A 298 8.52 -17.25 5.79
N ASN A 299 7.99 -16.05 5.97
CA ASN A 299 6.75 -15.79 6.70
C ASN A 299 5.82 -14.92 5.85
N SER A 300 5.21 -15.54 4.85
CA SER A 300 4.32 -14.86 3.91
C SER A 300 2.90 -14.73 4.50
N PRO A 301 2.19 -13.62 4.23
CA PRO A 301 0.79 -13.50 4.59
C PRO A 301 -0.03 -14.59 3.92
N ASP A 302 -1.07 -15.07 4.61
CA ASP A 302 -2.00 -16.03 4.04
C ASP A 302 -3.07 -15.32 3.21
N ILE A 303 -2.98 -15.52 1.89
CA ILE A 303 -3.68 -14.73 0.88
C ILE A 303 -4.83 -15.52 0.21
N ASP A 304 -4.83 -16.84 0.39
CA ASP A 304 -5.77 -17.80 -0.21
C ASP A 304 -6.84 -18.32 0.77
N SER A 305 -6.80 -17.95 2.04
CA SER A 305 -7.95 -18.18 2.92
C SER A 305 -9.07 -17.23 2.48
N TYR A 306 -10.22 -17.82 2.13
CA TYR A 306 -11.54 -17.24 1.78
C TYR A 306 -11.91 -17.21 0.28
#